data_AF-A0A939XK44-F1
#
_entry.id   AF-A0A939XK44-F1
#
_cell.length_a   1.000
_cell.length_b   1.000
_cell.length_c   1.000
_cell.angle_alpha   90.00
_cell.angle_beta   90.00
_cell.angle_gamma   90.00
#
_symmetry.space_group_name_H-M   'P 1'
#
loop_
_entity.id
_entity.type
_entity.pdbx_description
1 polymer ?
#
loop_
_entity_poly.entity_id
_entity_poly.type
_entity_poly.pdbx_seq_one_letter_code
_entity_poly.pdbx_strand_id
1 'polypeptide(L)'
;MSFIDDLKWRGMIHDITPGTEEQLAKEMTSAYVGIDPTADSLHIGHLVSIMILKHFQMAGHKPFALVGGATGLVGDPAGKSQERNLL
;
A
#
# COMPACT_ATOMS: atom_id res chain seq x y z
N MET A 1 5.96 -1.60 20.75
CA MET A 1 6.69 -1.56 19.46
C MET A 1 5.92 -0.63 18.55
N SER A 2 6.54 0.38 17.93
CA SER A 2 5.84 1.28 17.02
C SER A 2 5.45 0.53 15.73
N PHE A 3 4.53 1.08 14.94
CA PHE A 3 4.20 0.54 13.62
C PHE A 3 5.44 0.41 12.73
N ILE A 4 6.29 1.45 12.72
CA ILE A 4 7.50 1.48 11.91
C ILE A 4 8.51 0.42 12.39
N ASP A 5 8.67 0.24 13.70
CA ASP A 5 9.54 -0.81 14.24
C ASP A 5 9.07 -2.21 13.82
N ASP A 6 7.76 -2.48 13.90
CA ASP A 6 7.19 -3.78 13.50
C ASP A 6 7.45 -4.04 12.01
N LEU A 7 7.27 -3.05 11.14
CA LEU A 7 7.57 -3.20 9.72
C LEU A 7 9.07 -3.36 9.42
N LYS A 8 9.95 -2.61 10.12
CA LYS A 8 11.41 -2.76 10.01
C LYS A 8 11.84 -4.17 10.40
N TRP A 9 11.33 -4.68 11.53
CA TRP A 9 11.62 -6.04 12.00
C TRP A 9 11.16 -7.13 11.03
N ARG A 10 10.02 -6.93 10.36
CA ARG A 10 9.51 -7.85 9.32
C ARG A 10 10.22 -7.72 7.97
N GLY A 11 11.08 -6.73 7.78
CA GLY A 11 11.69 -6.44 6.47
C GLY A 11 10.69 -5.93 5.44
N MET A 12 9.62 -5.24 5.87
CA MET A 12 8.53 -4.78 5.00
C MET A 12 8.69 -3.33 4.51
N ILE A 13 9.79 -2.67 4.84
CA ILE A 13 10.10 -1.29 4.39
C ILE A 13 11.20 -1.34 3.34
N HIS A 14 10.90 -0.85 2.13
CA HIS A 14 11.89 -0.56 1.11
C HIS A 14 12.36 0.90 1.24
N ASP A 15 11.42 1.85 1.20
CA ASP A 15 11.65 3.28 1.36
C ASP A 15 10.64 3.91 2.32
N ILE A 16 11.03 5.03 2.93
CA ILE A 16 10.18 5.83 3.82
C ILE A 16 10.54 7.31 3.69
N THR A 17 9.52 8.18 3.62
CA THR A 17 9.73 9.63 3.58
C THR A 17 10.17 10.13 4.97
N PRO A 18 11.17 11.02 5.07
CA PRO A 18 11.53 11.66 6.34
C PRO A 18 10.33 12.33 7.00
N GLY A 19 10.20 12.25 8.33
CA GLY A 19 9.05 12.80 9.05
C GLY A 19 7.88 11.82 9.26
N THR A 20 7.90 10.66 8.59
CA THR A 20 6.80 9.69 8.70
C THR A 20 6.68 9.14 10.12
N GLU A 21 7.80 8.80 10.77
CA GLU A 21 7.80 8.21 12.11
C GLU A 21 7.29 9.22 13.14
N GLU A 22 7.70 10.48 13.04
CA GLU A 22 7.25 11.59 13.87
C GLU A 22 5.75 11.86 13.71
N GLN A 23 5.24 11.84 12.47
CA GLN A 23 3.81 12.02 12.21
C GLN A 23 2.97 10.89 12.83
N LEU A 24 3.41 9.64 12.67
CA LEU A 24 2.70 8.48 13.20
C LEU A 24 2.75 8.40 14.74
N ALA A 25 3.80 8.94 15.36
CA ALA A 25 3.88 9.07 16.81
C ALA A 25 3.01 10.22 17.37
N LYS A 26 2.77 11.26 16.57
CA LYS A 26 2.05 12.47 17.00
C LYS A 26 0.54 12.24 17.13
N GLU A 27 -0.09 11.59 16.14
CA GLU A 27 -1.55 11.46 16.10
C GLU A 27 -2.04 10.27 15.26
N MET A 28 -3.31 9.92 15.47
CA MET A 28 -3.99 8.94 14.61
C MET A 28 -3.98 9.46 13.15
N THR A 29 -3.21 8.80 12.30
CA THR A 29 -3.07 9.15 10.89
C THR A 29 -3.91 8.23 10.00
N SER A 30 -4.33 8.73 8.84
CA SER A 30 -4.99 7.95 7.80
C SER A 30 -4.01 7.63 6.67
N ALA A 31 -4.06 6.43 6.11
CA ALA A 31 -3.24 6.03 4.97
C ALA A 31 -4.01 5.10 4.04
N TYR A 32 -3.56 4.97 2.79
CA TYR A 32 -4.20 4.12 1.80
C TYR A 32 -3.21 3.27 1.01
N VAL A 33 -3.70 2.16 0.47
CA VAL A 33 -3.04 1.39 -0.61
C VAL A 33 -4.01 1.34 -1.78
N GLY A 34 -3.53 1.76 -2.96
CA GLY A 34 -4.25 1.63 -4.22
C GLY A 34 -4.02 0.25 -4.85
N ILE A 35 -5.10 -0.37 -5.36
CA ILE A 35 -5.05 -1.64 -6.07
C ILE A 35 -5.90 -1.53 -7.33
N ASP A 36 -5.28 -1.72 -8.50
CA ASP A 36 -5.97 -1.73 -9.78
C ASP A 36 -6.53 -3.12 -10.11
N PRO A 37 -7.79 -3.22 -10.60
CA PRO A 37 -8.44 -4.48 -10.95
C PRO A 37 -7.91 -5.00 -12.30
N THR A 38 -6.68 -5.49 -12.31
CA THR A 38 -6.00 -5.94 -13.54
C THR A 38 -6.26 -7.42 -13.89
N ALA A 39 -6.92 -8.14 -13.00
CA ALA A 39 -7.36 -9.52 -13.13
C ALA A 39 -8.63 -9.73 -12.30
N ASP A 40 -9.25 -10.90 -12.43
CA ASP A 40 -10.44 -11.33 -11.68
C ASP A 40 -10.17 -11.56 -10.18
N SER A 41 -8.89 -11.74 -9.80
CA SER A 41 -8.47 -12.01 -8.43
C SER A 41 -7.10 -11.44 -8.10
N LEU A 42 -6.86 -11.22 -6.80
CA LEU A 42 -5.56 -10.85 -6.26
C LEU A 42 -4.68 -12.09 -6.11
N HIS A 43 -3.42 -12.00 -6.53
CA HIS A 43 -2.40 -13.00 -6.23
C HIS A 43 -1.47 -12.55 -5.09
N ILE A 44 -0.56 -13.44 -4.68
CA ILE A 44 0.38 -13.26 -3.55
C ILE A 44 1.20 -11.96 -3.59
N GLY A 45 1.41 -11.38 -4.77
CA GLY A 45 2.15 -10.12 -4.94
C GLY A 45 1.47 -8.92 -4.26
N HIS A 46 0.15 -8.98 -4.05
CA HIS A 46 -0.60 -7.92 -3.36
C HIS A 46 -0.60 -8.07 -1.83
N LEU A 47 -0.19 -9.25 -1.32
CA LEU A 47 -0.35 -9.58 0.10
C LEU A 47 0.46 -8.64 0.98
N VAL A 48 1.68 -8.27 0.57
CA VAL A 48 2.55 -7.39 1.37
C VAL A 48 1.86 -6.06 1.66
N SER A 49 1.34 -5.38 0.63
CA SER A 49 0.67 -4.09 0.78
C SER A 49 -0.61 -4.18 1.62
N ILE A 50 -1.37 -5.26 1.47
CA ILE A 50 -2.58 -5.52 2.28
C ILE A 50 -2.21 -5.75 3.75
N MET A 51 -1.15 -6.51 4.01
CA MET A 51 -0.67 -6.75 5.37
C MET A 51 -0.16 -5.46 6.01
N ILE A 52 0.49 -4.56 5.26
CA ILE A 52 0.88 -3.23 5.77
C ILE A 52 -0.35 -2.46 6.27
N LEU A 53 -1.46 -2.41 5.49
CA LEU A 53 -2.70 -1.78 5.96
C LEU A 53 -3.25 -2.45 7.23
N LYS A 54 -3.14 -3.78 7.34
CA LYS A 54 -3.56 -4.50 8.54
C LYS A 54 -2.74 -4.12 9.76
N HIS A 55 -1.41 -4.11 9.63
CA HIS A 55 -0.50 -3.67 10.69
C HIS A 55 -0.74 -2.20 11.07
N PHE A 56 -1.03 -1.35 10.09
CA PHE A 56 -1.38 0.05 10.30
C PHE A 56 -2.66 0.20 11.14
N GLN A 57 -3.69 -0.60 10.83
CA GLN A 57 -4.91 -0.66 11.63
C GLN A 57 -4.65 -1.12 13.07
N MET A 58 -3.82 -2.17 13.23
CA MET A 58 -3.49 -2.74 14.54
C MET A 58 -2.67 -1.77 15.40
N ALA A 59 -1.92 -0.87 14.78
CA ALA A 59 -1.22 0.22 15.45
C ALA A 59 -2.13 1.40 15.86
N GLY A 60 -3.44 1.31 15.59
CA GLY A 60 -4.43 2.33 15.97
C GLY A 60 -4.68 3.40 14.91
N HIS A 61 -4.17 3.23 13.69
CA HIS A 61 -4.37 4.16 12.59
C HIS A 61 -5.55 3.76 11.69
N LYS A 62 -5.92 4.64 10.76
CA LYS A 62 -7.09 4.44 9.87
C LYS A 62 -6.66 4.03 8.46
N PRO A 63 -6.78 2.74 8.08
CA PRO A 63 -6.44 2.28 6.74
C PRO A 63 -7.58 2.51 5.74
N PHE A 64 -7.22 2.69 4.46
CA PHE A 64 -8.13 2.67 3.33
C PHE A 64 -7.58 1.78 2.21
N ALA A 65 -8.34 0.76 1.81
CA ALA A 65 -8.05 0.01 0.58
C ALA A 65 -8.80 0.69 -0.58
N LEU A 66 -8.06 1.30 -1.51
CA LEU A 66 -8.63 2.02 -2.64
C LEU A 66 -8.60 1.13 -3.88
N VAL A 67 -9.77 0.83 -4.45
CA VAL A 67 -9.89 0.09 -5.71
C VAL A 67 -9.85 1.07 -6.88
N GLY A 68 -8.87 0.88 -7.76
CA GLY A 68 -8.59 1.75 -8.89
C GLY A 68 -9.50 1.53 -10.09
N GLY A 69 -10.80 1.83 -9.95
CA GLY A 69 -11.76 1.66 -11.05
C GLY A 69 -11.45 2.52 -12.29
N ALA A 70 -10.87 3.71 -12.09
CA ALA A 70 -10.45 4.58 -13.19
C ALA A 70 -9.00 4.30 -13.64
N THR A 71 -8.08 4.12 -12.69
CA THR A 71 -6.67 3.83 -12.98
C THR A 71 -6.49 2.48 -13.67
N GLY A 72 -7.31 1.48 -13.32
CA GLY A 72 -7.34 0.20 -14.01
C GLY A 72 -7.75 0.28 -15.49
N LEU A 73 -8.55 1.30 -15.88
CA LEU A 73 -8.92 1.54 -17.28
C LEU A 73 -7.78 2.16 -18.09
N VAL A 74 -6.93 2.98 -17.46
CA VAL A 74 -5.77 3.61 -18.12
C VAL A 74 -4.59 2.64 -18.17
N GLY A 75 -4.38 1.90 -17.07
CA GLY A 75 -3.23 1.05 -16.86
C GLY A 75 -2.00 1.85 -16.39
N ASP A 76 -1.35 1.37 -15.33
CA ASP A 76 -0.07 1.92 -14.87
C ASP A 76 1.08 1.51 -15.82
N PRO A 77 1.84 2.47 -16.40
CA PRO A 77 2.99 2.19 -17.26
C PRO A 77 4.26 1.80 -16.47
N ALA A 78 4.27 1.91 -15.14
CA ALA A 78 5.46 1.68 -14.32
C ALA A 78 6.03 0.25 -14.49
N GLY A 79 7.16 0.15 -15.19
CA GLY A 79 7.97 -1.06 -15.28
C GLY A 79 7.62 -2.05 -16.40
N LYS A 80 6.69 -1.73 -17.32
CA LYS A 80 6.38 -2.58 -18.49
C LYS A 80 6.73 -1.87 -19.79
N SER A 81 7.54 -2.52 -20.64
CA SER A 81 7.98 -2.02 -21.96
C SER A 81 6.90 -2.09 -23.05
N GLN A 82 5.68 -2.55 -22.75
CA GLN A 82 4.57 -2.63 -23.70
C GLN A 82 3.33 -1.99 -23.09
N GLU A 83 2.66 -1.15 -23.87
CA GLU A 83 1.33 -0.62 -23.53
C GLU A 83 0.37 -1.78 -23.26
N ARG A 84 -0.40 -1.69 -22.17
CA ARG A 84 -1.42 -2.70 -21.86
C ARG A 84 -2.56 -2.53 -22.85
N ASN A 85 -3.10 -3.63 -23.36
CA ASN A 85 -4.35 -3.60 -24.12
C ASN A 85 -5.44 -3.00 -23.22
N LEU A 86 -6.06 -1.93 -23.70
CA LEU A 86 -7.29 -1.39 -23.12
C LEU A 86 -8.36 -2.49 -23.16
N LEU A 87 -9.02 -2.72 -22.03
CA LEU A 87 -10.17 -3.63 -21.90
C LEU A 87 -11.38 -3.07 -22.66
#